data_AF-A0A534L5Q2-F1
#
_entry.id   AF-A0A534L5Q2-F1
#
_cell.length_a   1.000
_cell.length_b   1.000
_cell.length_c   1.000
_cell.angle_alpha   90.00
_cell.angle_beta   90.00
_cell.angle_gamma   90.00
#
_symmetry.space_group_name_H-M   'P 1'
#
loop_
_entity.id
_entity.type
_entity.pdbx_description
1 polymer ?
#
loop_
_entity_poly.entity_id
_entity_poly.type
_entity_poly.pdbx_seq_one_letter_code
_entity_poly.pdbx_strand_id
1 'polypeptide(L)' 'MPGWKAVPPKDDHGYLDLMSRAIFSAGLNWRMVEKKWPHFRKAFRDFSPEKVAGLSERDIRAL' A
#
# COMPACT_ATOMS: atom_id res chain seq x y z
N MET A 1 -6.26 12.31 -11.46
CA MET A 1 -5.17 11.41 -11.04
C MET A 1 -4.02 11.58 -12.02
N PRO A 2 -2.73 11.52 -11.63
CA PRO A 2 -1.65 11.60 -12.60
C PRO A 2 -1.82 10.51 -13.67
N GLY A 3 -1.34 10.77 -14.89
CA GLY A 3 -1.44 9.86 -16.04
C GLY A 3 -0.57 8.61 -15.87
N TRP A 4 -0.93 7.77 -14.90
CA TRP A 4 -0.22 6.55 -14.57
C TRP A 4 -0.43 5.54 -15.70
N LYS A 5 0.54 5.45 -16.62
CA LYS A 5 0.70 4.21 -17.39
C LYS A 5 1.20 3.15 -16.41
N ALA A 6 0.26 2.50 -15.71
CA ALA A 6 0.60 1.47 -14.74
C ALA A 6 1.12 0.28 -15.53
N VAL A 7 2.41 0.00 -15.40
CA VAL A 7 2.96 -1.28 -15.85
C VAL A 7 2.33 -2.34 -14.96
N PRO A 8 1.74 -3.41 -15.52
CA PRO A 8 1.21 -4.50 -14.72
C PRO A 8 2.26 -5.00 -13.72
N PRO A 9 1.94 -5.09 -12.43
CA PRO A 9 2.81 -5.70 -11.45
C PRO A 9 3.20 -7.12 -11.84
N LYS A 10 4.39 -7.55 -11.41
CA LYS A 10 4.94 -8.88 -11.74
C LYS A 10 4.47 -9.97 -10.79
N ASP A 11 3.96 -9.58 -9.62
CA ASP A 11 3.61 -10.46 -8.51
C ASP A 11 2.47 -9.86 -7.67
N ASP A 12 1.94 -10.67 -6.76
CA ASP A 12 0.81 -10.31 -5.90
C ASP A 12 1.13 -9.17 -4.93
N HIS A 13 2.41 -9.02 -4.54
CA HIS A 13 2.86 -7.93 -3.70
C HIS A 13 2.62 -6.58 -4.39
N GLY A 14 3.03 -6.48 -5.66
CA GLY A 14 2.84 -5.26 -6.43
C GLY A 14 1.36 -4.98 -6.74
N TYR A 15 0.53 -6.02 -6.92
CA TYR A 15 -0.91 -5.84 -7.04
C TYR A 15 -1.54 -5.32 -5.74
N LEU A 16 -1.19 -5.89 -4.59
CA LEU A 16 -1.71 -5.45 -3.30
C LEU A 16 -1.26 -4.03 -2.94
N ASP A 17 0.00 -3.67 -3.23
CA ASP A 17 0.52 -2.30 -3.11
C ASP A 17 -0.32 -1.33 -3.96
N LEU A 18 -0.48 -1.62 -5.26
CA LEU A 18 -1.18 -0.72 -6.18
C LEU A 18 -2.67 -0.55 -5.82
N MET A 19 -3.36 -1.64 -5.48
CA MET A 19 -4.77 -1.59 -5.05
C MET A 19 -4.92 -0.80 -3.75
N SER A 20 -4.07 -1.08 -2.76
CA SER A 20 -4.06 -0.35 -1.50
C SER A 20 -3.83 1.15 -1.73
N ARG A 21 -2.95 1.52 -2.66
CA ARG A 21 -2.68 2.92 -3.02
C ARG A 21 -3.90 3.63 -3.57
N ALA A 22 -4.69 2.95 -4.40
CA ALA A 22 -5.95 3.49 -4.89
C ALA A 22 -6.94 3.75 -3.73
N ILE A 23 -7.04 2.80 -2.79
CA ILE A 23 -7.89 2.92 -1.59
C ILE A 23 -7.44 4.10 -0.72
N PHE A 24 -6.15 4.19 -0.35
CA PHE A 24 -5.64 5.30 0.47
C PHE A 24 -5.72 6.66 -0.22
N SER A 25 -5.75 6.69 -1.56
CA SER A 25 -5.91 7.94 -2.33
C SER A 25 -7.38 8.35 -2.46
N ALA A 26 -8.34 7.51 -2.08
CA ALA A 26 -9.76 7.84 -2.10
C ALA A 26 -10.08 8.81 -0.95
N GLY A 27 -10.28 10.09 -1.28
CA GLY A 27 -10.63 11.13 -0.32
C GLY A 27 -9.46 11.82 0.38
N LEU A 28 -8.21 11.46 0.05
CA LEU A 28 -7.00 12.13 0.55
C LEU A 28 -6.24 12.82 -0.59
N ASN A 29 -5.41 13.81 -0.24
CA ASN A 29 -4.51 14.43 -1.20
C ASN A 29 -3.49 13.41 -1.70
N TRP A 30 -3.59 13.03 -2.97
CA TRP A 30 -2.74 12.02 -3.59
C TRP A 30 -1.25 12.30 -3.39
N ARG A 31 -0.76 13.55 -3.53
CA ARG A 31 0.67 13.90 -3.37
C ARG A 31 1.16 13.61 -1.95
N MET A 32 0.31 13.84 -0.95
CA MET A 32 0.63 13.51 0.44
C MET A 32 0.74 12.00 0.63
N VAL A 33 -0.19 11.24 0.04
CA VAL A 33 -0.17 9.76 0.08
C VAL A 33 1.11 9.24 -0.57
N GLU A 34 1.49 9.74 -1.76
CA GLU A 34 2.74 9.32 -2.43
C GLU A 34 3.98 9.57 -1.57
N LYS A 35 4.06 10.77 -0.95
CA LYS A 35 5.19 11.13 -0.09
C LYS A 35 5.30 10.21 1.13
N LYS A 36 4.17 9.75 1.67
CA LYS A 36 4.14 8.82 2.81
C LYS A 36 4.25 7.35 2.39
N TRP A 37 4.09 7.02 1.11
CA TRP A 37 4.02 5.65 0.61
C TRP A 37 5.16 4.71 1.03
N PRO A 38 6.44 5.16 1.12
CA PRO A 38 7.51 4.32 1.65
C PRO A 38 7.28 3.83 3.09
N HIS A 39 6.60 4.63 3.92
CA HIS A 39 6.25 4.24 5.29
C HIS A 39 5.13 3.21 5.30
N PHE A 40 4.14 3.35 4.41
CA PHE A 40 3.09 2.35 4.23
C PHE A 40 3.68 1.00 3.79
N ARG A 41 4.59 0.99 2.81
CA ARG A 41 5.29 -0.24 2.43
C ARG A 41 5.98 -0.91 3.61
N LYS A 42 6.73 -0.14 4.42
CA LYS A 42 7.39 -0.67 5.61
C LYS A 42 6.38 -1.23 6.64
N ALA A 43 5.33 -0.47 6.94
CA ALA A 43 4.27 -0.86 7.88
C ALA A 43 3.56 -2.16 7.47
N PHE A 44 3.25 -2.28 6.18
CA PHE A 44 2.56 -3.42 5.60
C PHE A 44 3.52 -4.48 5.02
N ARG A 45 4.78 -4.52 5.48
CA ARG A 45 5.76 -5.57 5.14
C ARG A 45 5.91 -5.77 3.62
N ASP A 46 6.07 -4.65 2.91
CA ASP A 46 6.12 -4.51 1.45
C ASP A 46 4.90 -5.10 0.73
N PHE A 47 3.75 -5.05 1.39
CA PHE A 47 2.48 -5.58 0.89
C PHE A 47 2.55 -7.06 0.49
N SER A 48 3.33 -7.87 1.20
CA SER A 48 3.25 -9.34 1.10
C SER A 48 1.88 -9.82 1.61
N PRO A 49 1.05 -10.46 0.77
CA PRO A 49 -0.28 -10.92 1.18
C PRO A 49 -0.24 -11.82 2.42
N GLU A 50 0.69 -12.76 2.47
CA GLU A 50 0.83 -13.72 3.58
C GLU A 50 1.21 -12.99 4.88
N LYS A 51 2.16 -12.06 4.81
CA LYS A 51 2.62 -11.32 5.98
C LYS A 51 1.59 -10.30 6.47
N VAL A 52 0.81 -9.69 5.57
CA VAL A 52 -0.26 -8.77 5.92
C VAL A 52 -1.43 -9.53 6.53
N ALA A 53 -1.82 -10.68 5.97
CA ALA A 53 -2.84 -11.54 6.54
C ALA A 53 -2.48 -12.05 7.95
N GLY A 54 -1.19 -12.20 8.24
CA GLY A 54 -0.67 -12.55 9.56
C GLY A 54 -0.48 -11.38 10.53
N LEU A 55 -0.93 -10.16 10.22
CA LEU A 55 -0.89 -9.05 11.18
C LEU A 55 -1.88 -9.30 12.32
N SER A 56 -1.38 -9.22 13.55
CA SER A 56 -2.22 -9.29 14.73
C SER A 56 -2.84 -7.94 15.06
N GLU A 57 -3.88 -7.95 15.88
CA GLU A 57 -4.45 -6.78 16.53
C GLU A 57 -3.42 -5.90 17.23
N ARG A 58 -2.37 -6.50 17.80
CA ARG A 58 -1.27 -5.76 18.42
C ARG A 58 -0.43 -5.03 17.38
N ASP A 59 -0.14 -5.68 16.25
CA ASP A 59 0.61 -5.08 15.16
C ASP A 59 -0.16 -3.89 14.58
N ILE A 60 -1.47 -4.04 14.37
CA ILE A 60 -2.34 -2.98 13.85
C ILE A 60 -2.36 -1.77 14.80
N ARG A 61 -2.44 -1.99 16.11
CA ARG A 61 -2.39 -0.92 17.12
C ARG A 61 -1.04 -0.18 17.18
N ALA A 62 0.02 -0.76 16.64
CA ALA A 62 1.36 -0.18 16.66
C ALA A 62 1.72 0.58 15.36
N LEU A 63 0.82 0.60 14.37
CA LEU A 63 0.96 1.37 13.12
C LEU A 63 0.66 2.85 13.33
#